data_AF-A0A0H2MCK0-F1
#
_entry.id   AF-A0A0H2MCK0-F1
#
_cell.length_a   1.000
_cell.length_b   1.000
_cell.length_c   1.000
_cell.angle_alpha   90.00
_cell.angle_beta   90.00
_cell.angle_gamma   90.00
#
_symmetry.space_group_name_H-M   'P 1'
#
loop_
_entity.id
_entity.type
_entity.pdbx_description
1 polymer ?
#
loop_
_entity_poly.entity_id
_entity_poly.type
_entity_poly.pdbx_seq_one_letter_code
_entity_poly.pdbx_strand_id
1 'polypeptide(L)'
;MLGPLFRTRRDDGDRNYIALLSLKLLLLAFFIMLNAISSYEEEKARAVLESVNNTFRGDASHMERYASFDQALDNLDDKADLVTEIERLFETTIPAVEREQGSTQNFLRLKLPVDAMFLGDEVELASGRELLLKRLAQSLQKLDAEGSYYEFEFLYGTTARNTDTQVVSFDLILKRLEVTANEVLTAGIPKERLAVGLQPNRAGSVFVVIRIYDQVPPNITFSSYREER
;
A
#
# COMPACT_ATOMS: atom_id res chain seq x y z
N MET A 1 62.01 -19.81 -78.22
CA MET A 1 61.20 -18.59 -78.03
C MET A 1 60.16 -18.88 -76.96
N LEU A 2 60.35 -18.31 -75.76
CA LEU A 2 59.38 -18.34 -74.65
C LEU A 2 58.41 -17.16 -74.80
N GLY A 3 57.11 -17.40 -74.56
CA GLY A 3 56.07 -16.37 -74.42
C GLY A 3 54.83 -16.95 -73.72
N PRO A 4 54.14 -16.20 -72.85
CA PRO A 4 53.71 -16.72 -71.55
C PRO A 4 52.25 -17.16 -71.45
N LEU A 5 52.04 -18.14 -70.57
CA LEU A 5 50.75 -18.52 -69.99
C LEU A 5 50.32 -17.46 -68.96
N PHE A 6 49.42 -16.54 -69.33
CA PHE A 6 48.66 -15.78 -68.34
C PHE A 6 47.25 -16.35 -68.23
N ARG A 7 47.05 -17.23 -67.25
CA ARG A 7 45.72 -17.58 -66.74
C ARG A 7 45.28 -16.47 -65.78
N THR A 8 44.29 -15.68 -66.18
CA THR A 8 43.54 -14.80 -65.28
C THR A 8 42.72 -15.65 -64.31
N ARG A 9 43.22 -15.80 -63.08
CA ARG A 9 42.42 -16.26 -61.94
C ARG A 9 41.77 -15.02 -61.33
N ARG A 10 40.47 -14.81 -61.58
CA ARG A 10 39.69 -13.66 -61.08
C ARG A 10 38.45 -14.15 -60.32
N ASP A 11 38.23 -13.56 -59.14
CA ASP A 11 36.93 -13.07 -58.65
C ASP A 11 35.88 -13.93 -57.92
N ASP A 12 36.10 -15.20 -57.56
CA ASP A 12 35.11 -15.90 -56.72
C ASP A 12 35.27 -15.67 -55.21
N GLY A 13 36.50 -15.44 -54.72
CA GLY A 13 36.76 -15.16 -53.30
C GLY A 13 36.17 -13.83 -52.84
N ASP A 14 36.43 -12.75 -53.59
CA ASP A 14 36.00 -11.39 -53.23
C ASP A 14 34.49 -11.23 -53.20
N ARG A 15 33.75 -11.88 -54.10
CA ARG A 15 32.27 -11.80 -54.11
C ARG A 15 31.63 -12.42 -52.88
N ASN A 16 32.19 -13.54 -52.39
CA ASN A 16 31.68 -14.19 -51.19
C ASN A 16 32.02 -13.39 -49.92
N TYR A 17 33.21 -12.78 -49.86
CA TYR A 17 33.58 -11.87 -48.77
C TYR A 17 32.73 -10.61 -48.76
N ILE A 18 32.44 -10.03 -49.93
CA ILE A 18 31.54 -8.87 -50.06
C ILE A 18 30.13 -9.25 -49.60
N ALA A 19 29.60 -10.40 -50.02
CA ALA A 19 28.27 -10.86 -49.60
C ALA A 19 28.18 -11.10 -48.07
N LEU A 20 29.21 -11.73 -47.49
CA LEU A 20 29.29 -11.94 -46.05
C LEU A 20 29.40 -10.63 -45.28
N LEU A 21 30.22 -9.68 -45.77
CA LEU A 21 30.38 -8.37 -45.14
C LEU A 21 29.07 -7.57 -45.20
N SER A 22 28.39 -7.56 -46.34
CA SER A 22 27.08 -6.94 -46.51
C SER A 22 26.03 -7.54 -45.56
N LEU A 23 26.01 -8.87 -45.39
CA LEU A 23 25.11 -9.53 -44.45
C LEU A 23 25.42 -9.16 -42.99
N LYS A 24 26.69 -9.09 -42.61
CA LYS A 24 27.11 -8.69 -41.26
C LYS A 24 26.75 -7.24 -40.96
N LEU A 25 26.92 -6.34 -41.93
CA LEU A 25 26.53 -4.93 -41.78
C LEU A 25 25.00 -4.77 -41.71
N LEU A 26 24.24 -5.54 -42.48
CA LEU A 26 22.78 -5.54 -42.41
C LEU A 26 22.28 -6.02 -41.04
N LEU A 27 22.85 -7.12 -40.53
CA LEU A 27 22.53 -7.62 -39.19
C LEU A 27 22.92 -6.61 -38.10
N LEU A 28 24.10 -5.99 -38.19
CA LEU A 28 24.53 -4.96 -37.24
C LEU A 28 23.58 -3.75 -37.25
N ALA A 29 23.21 -3.26 -38.43
CA ALA A 29 22.25 -2.16 -38.58
C ALA A 29 20.88 -2.55 -38.02
N PHE A 30 20.43 -3.79 -38.24
CA PHE A 30 19.20 -4.32 -37.67
C PHE A 30 19.25 -4.37 -36.13
N PHE A 31 20.35 -4.83 -35.54
CA PHE A 31 20.52 -4.86 -34.09
C PHE A 31 20.57 -3.46 -33.47
N ILE A 32 21.23 -2.50 -34.12
CA ILE A 32 21.24 -1.09 -33.68
C ILE A 32 19.82 -0.52 -33.71
N MET A 33 19.05 -0.80 -34.77
CA MET A 33 17.66 -0.36 -34.90
C MET A 33 16.74 -0.99 -33.85
N LEU A 34 16.88 -2.29 -33.61
CA LEU A 34 16.11 -3.01 -32.58
C LEU A 34 16.41 -2.47 -31.18
N ASN A 35 17.67 -2.20 -30.88
CA ASN A 35 18.10 -1.64 -29.60
C ASN A 35 17.57 -0.21 -29.42
N ALA A 36 17.63 0.63 -30.46
CA ALA A 36 17.07 1.98 -30.42
C ALA A 36 15.55 1.99 -30.16
N ILE A 37 14.79 1.08 -30.77
CA ILE A 37 13.34 0.94 -30.53
C ILE A 37 13.08 0.43 -29.10
N SER A 38 13.84 -0.57 -28.63
CA SER A 38 13.67 -1.14 -27.28
C SER A 38 14.01 -0.13 -26.18
N SER A 39 15.04 0.71 -26.37
CA SER A 39 15.39 1.78 -25.43
C SER A 39 14.33 2.87 -25.40
N TYR A 40 13.70 3.17 -26.53
CA TYR A 40 12.62 4.15 -26.63
C TYR A 40 11.33 3.66 -25.93
N GLU A 41 11.03 2.36 -26.01
CA GLU A 41 9.92 1.75 -25.27
C GLU A 41 10.16 1.73 -23.76
N GLU A 42 11.39 1.44 -23.30
CA GLU A 42 11.74 1.48 -21.88
C GLU A 42 11.66 2.90 -21.30
N GLU A 43 12.13 3.90 -22.04
CA GLU A 43 12.06 5.31 -21.64
C GLU A 43 10.62 5.82 -21.61
N LYS A 44 9.78 5.43 -22.59
CA LYS A 44 8.34 5.71 -22.57
C LYS A 44 7.61 5.00 -21.44
N ALA A 45 7.93 3.74 -21.16
CA ALA A 45 7.33 3.00 -20.06
C ALA A 45 7.70 3.64 -18.72
N ARG A 46 8.96 4.07 -18.54
CA ARG A 46 9.39 4.86 -17.37
C ARG A 46 8.66 6.19 -17.29
N ALA A 47 8.57 6.94 -18.38
CA ALA A 47 7.88 8.23 -18.40
C ALA A 47 6.38 8.09 -18.09
N VAL A 48 5.72 7.03 -18.57
CA VAL A 48 4.31 6.74 -18.25
C VAL A 48 4.18 6.32 -16.79
N LEU A 49 5.04 5.44 -16.28
CA LEU A 49 5.03 5.03 -14.87
C LEU A 49 5.35 6.21 -13.94
N GLU A 50 6.26 7.10 -14.32
CA GLU A 50 6.59 8.31 -13.58
C GLU A 50 5.46 9.34 -13.65
N SER A 51 4.79 9.48 -14.78
CA SER A 51 3.59 10.33 -14.92
C SER A 51 2.44 9.79 -14.07
N VAL A 52 2.15 8.49 -14.11
CA VAL A 52 1.15 7.84 -13.26
C VAL A 52 1.52 8.03 -11.79
N ASN A 53 2.77 7.75 -11.42
CA ASN A 53 3.23 7.91 -10.05
C ASN A 53 3.19 9.38 -9.60
N ASN A 54 3.51 10.36 -10.45
CA ASN A 54 3.38 11.79 -10.10
C ASN A 54 1.91 12.24 -10.02
N THR A 55 1.04 11.75 -10.91
CA THR A 55 -0.40 12.02 -10.86
C THR A 55 -1.05 11.41 -9.61
N PHE A 56 -0.61 10.23 -9.17
CA PHE A 56 -1.14 9.57 -7.96
C PHE A 56 -0.37 9.87 -6.67
N ARG A 57 0.84 10.46 -6.74
CA ARG A 57 1.56 11.01 -5.57
C ARG A 57 0.95 12.31 -5.07
N GLY A 58 0.25 13.04 -5.95
CA GLY A 58 -0.45 14.28 -5.62
C GLY A 58 -1.92 14.09 -5.24
N ASP A 59 -2.26 13.22 -4.28
CA ASP A 59 -3.52 13.35 -3.51
C ASP A 59 -3.65 12.46 -2.26
N ALA A 60 -2.66 11.61 -1.92
CA ALA A 60 -2.75 10.82 -0.68
C ALA A 60 -2.62 11.69 0.60
N SER A 61 -2.15 12.93 0.48
CA SER A 61 -2.05 13.94 1.54
C SER A 61 -3.10 15.06 1.44
N HIS A 62 -3.98 15.01 0.44
CA HIS A 62 -5.01 16.03 0.19
C HIS A 62 -6.43 15.50 0.39
N MET A 63 -6.62 14.18 0.52
CA MET A 63 -7.86 13.59 1.03
C MET A 63 -8.21 14.03 2.47
N GLU A 64 -7.29 14.69 3.20
CA GLU A 64 -7.56 15.32 4.50
C GLU A 64 -8.28 16.68 4.40
N ARG A 65 -8.55 17.22 3.20
CA ARG A 65 -8.97 18.63 3.04
C ARG A 65 -10.39 18.88 2.55
N TYR A 66 -11.25 17.86 2.49
CA TYR A 66 -12.67 18.02 2.20
C TYR A 66 -13.57 17.52 3.35
N ALA A 67 -13.21 17.84 4.59
CA ALA A 67 -14.22 18.01 5.65
C ALA A 67 -14.61 19.48 5.62
N SER A 68 -15.74 19.79 4.96
CA SER A 68 -16.27 21.15 4.85
C SER A 68 -16.39 21.80 6.23
N PHE A 69 -15.54 22.80 6.46
CA PHE A 69 -15.60 23.68 7.60
C PHE A 69 -16.75 24.66 7.36
N ASP A 70 -17.89 24.45 8.02
CA ASP A 70 -18.82 25.57 8.24
C ASP A 70 -19.78 25.43 9.44
N GLN A 71 -19.75 24.33 10.23
CA GLN A 71 -20.62 24.22 11.43
C GLN A 71 -19.99 23.55 12.69
N ALA A 72 -18.69 23.28 12.71
CA ALA A 72 -18.09 22.33 13.68
C ALA A 72 -17.50 22.93 14.97
N LEU A 73 -17.77 24.18 15.36
CA LEU A 73 -17.11 24.74 16.56
C LEU A 73 -17.59 24.12 17.89
N ASP A 74 -18.75 23.47 17.93
CA ASP A 74 -19.36 22.95 19.17
C ASP A 74 -18.95 21.49 19.49
N ASN A 75 -18.49 20.71 18.50
CA ASN A 75 -18.19 19.27 18.62
C ASN A 75 -16.68 18.92 18.55
N LEU A 76 -15.79 19.92 18.50
CA LEU A 76 -14.35 19.67 18.40
C LEU A 76 -13.78 19.07 19.70
N ASP A 77 -14.26 19.55 20.85
CA ASP A 77 -13.75 19.14 22.17
C ASP A 77 -14.11 17.67 22.47
N ASP A 78 -15.34 17.25 22.18
CA ASP A 78 -15.82 15.88 22.42
C ASP A 78 -15.02 14.82 21.64
N LYS A 79 -14.64 15.12 20.39
CA LYS A 79 -13.85 14.21 19.55
C LYS A 79 -12.41 14.10 20.04
N ALA A 80 -11.81 15.22 20.44
CA ALA A 80 -10.46 15.24 20.99
C ALA A 80 -10.38 14.46 22.31
N ASP A 81 -11.40 14.60 23.16
CA ASP A 81 -11.52 13.87 24.41
C ASP A 81 -11.65 12.36 24.18
N LEU A 82 -12.44 11.95 23.19
CA LEU A 82 -12.56 10.53 22.85
C LEU A 82 -11.27 9.95 22.29
N VAL A 83 -10.60 10.66 21.37
CA VAL A 83 -9.30 10.19 20.84
C VAL A 83 -8.30 10.00 21.99
N THR A 84 -8.33 10.90 22.95
CA THR A 84 -7.50 10.82 24.17
C THR A 84 -7.94 9.66 25.08
N GLU A 85 -9.25 9.41 25.24
CA GLU A 85 -9.79 8.26 25.99
C GLU A 85 -9.31 6.94 25.38
N ILE A 86 -9.40 6.81 24.05
CA ILE A 86 -8.99 5.61 23.33
C ILE A 86 -7.47 5.42 23.42
N GLU A 87 -6.69 6.48 23.24
CA GLU A 87 -5.22 6.41 23.39
C GLU A 87 -4.83 5.89 24.79
N ARG A 88 -5.40 6.47 25.85
CA ARG A 88 -5.17 6.03 27.23
C ARG A 88 -5.61 4.57 27.46
N LEU A 89 -6.71 4.15 26.85
CA LEU A 89 -7.18 2.76 26.93
C LEU A 89 -6.13 1.79 26.37
N PHE A 90 -5.49 2.14 25.25
CA PHE A 90 -4.40 1.35 24.69
C PHE A 90 -3.13 1.42 25.54
N GLU A 91 -2.71 2.61 25.99
CA GLU A 91 -1.49 2.78 26.81
C GLU A 91 -1.57 2.00 28.12
N THR A 92 -2.73 1.98 28.76
CA THR A 92 -2.96 1.26 30.03
C THR A 92 -2.93 -0.26 29.86
N THR A 93 -3.28 -0.76 28.68
CA THR A 93 -3.33 -2.21 28.41
C THR A 93 -2.06 -2.73 27.75
N ILE A 94 -1.44 -1.93 26.89
CA ILE A 94 -0.28 -2.27 26.07
C ILE A 94 0.76 -1.16 26.24
N PRO A 95 1.73 -1.31 27.17
CA PRO A 95 2.74 -0.28 27.45
C PRO A 95 3.64 0.08 26.26
N ALA A 96 3.72 -0.80 25.26
CA ALA A 96 4.55 -0.62 24.06
C ALA A 96 3.79 0.04 22.89
N VAL A 97 2.60 0.59 23.12
CA VAL A 97 1.86 1.32 22.08
C VAL A 97 2.55 2.65 21.77
N GLU A 98 2.60 2.98 20.48
CA GLU A 98 3.16 4.24 19.98
C GLU A 98 2.11 4.97 19.13
N ARG A 99 1.83 6.25 19.42
CA ARG A 99 1.04 7.09 18.53
C ARG A 99 1.88 7.54 17.33
N GLU A 100 1.43 7.27 16.11
CA GLU A 100 2.15 7.70 14.91
C GLU A 100 2.00 9.21 14.67
N GLN A 101 3.09 9.82 14.17
CA GLN A 101 3.12 11.20 13.72
C GLN A 101 2.04 11.42 12.65
N GLY A 102 1.24 12.47 12.80
CA GLY A 102 0.10 12.78 11.93
C GLY A 102 -1.27 12.47 12.52
N SER A 103 -1.35 11.79 13.68
CA SER A 103 -2.62 11.60 14.39
C SER A 103 -3.19 12.95 14.89
N THR A 104 -4.42 13.27 14.53
CA THR A 104 -5.15 14.50 14.89
C THR A 104 -6.36 14.21 15.80
N GLN A 105 -7.23 15.18 16.03
CA GLN A 105 -8.49 15.01 16.78
C GLN A 105 -9.55 14.16 16.06
N ASN A 106 -9.44 14.01 14.75
CA ASN A 106 -10.37 13.21 13.92
C ASN A 106 -9.70 11.95 13.36
N PHE A 107 -8.43 11.72 13.70
CA PHE A 107 -7.62 10.64 13.17
C PHE A 107 -6.65 10.13 14.23
N LEU A 108 -6.80 8.89 14.64
CA LEU A 108 -5.88 8.23 15.56
C LEU A 108 -5.24 7.04 14.88
N ARG A 109 -3.90 7.00 14.86
CA ARG A 109 -3.15 5.85 14.39
C ARG A 109 -2.18 5.38 15.46
N LEU A 110 -2.45 4.21 16.01
CA LEU A 110 -1.63 3.55 17.01
C LEU A 110 -0.84 2.42 16.36
N LYS A 111 0.44 2.38 16.64
CA LYS A 111 1.36 1.32 16.24
C LYS A 111 1.65 0.46 17.46
N LEU A 112 1.55 -0.85 17.30
CA LEU A 112 1.80 -1.83 18.36
C LEU A 112 2.75 -2.90 17.84
N PRO A 113 3.68 -3.43 18.67
CA PRO A 113 4.40 -4.65 18.33
C PRO A 113 3.43 -5.81 18.11
N VAL A 114 3.71 -6.69 17.14
CA VAL A 114 2.87 -7.87 16.87
C VAL A 114 2.71 -8.73 18.13
N ASP A 115 3.80 -8.96 18.86
CA ASP A 115 3.82 -9.77 20.09
C ASP A 115 3.07 -9.11 21.25
N ALA A 116 2.74 -7.82 21.12
CA ALA A 116 1.89 -7.11 22.05
C ALA A 116 0.41 -7.20 21.68
N MET A 117 0.03 -7.78 20.53
CA MET A 117 -1.35 -8.05 20.18
C MET A 117 -1.67 -9.56 20.20
N PHE A 118 -0.71 -10.39 19.81
CA PHE A 118 -0.86 -11.84 19.69
C PHE A 118 0.05 -12.60 20.66
N LEU A 119 -0.33 -13.82 21.00
CA LEU A 119 0.47 -14.70 21.86
C LEU A 119 1.61 -15.34 21.06
N GLY A 120 2.80 -14.74 21.07
CA GLY A 120 3.99 -15.30 20.41
C GLY A 120 3.78 -15.56 18.91
N ASP A 121 3.98 -16.80 18.48
CA ASP A 121 3.77 -17.27 17.09
C ASP A 121 2.36 -17.86 16.86
N GLU A 122 1.44 -17.68 17.79
CA GLU A 122 0.09 -18.24 17.72
C GLU A 122 -0.90 -17.31 17.02
N VAL A 123 -2.05 -17.85 16.62
CA VAL A 123 -3.14 -17.06 16.02
C VAL A 123 -3.88 -16.24 17.08
N GLU A 124 -3.82 -16.70 18.34
CA GLU A 124 -4.61 -16.17 19.43
C GLU A 124 -4.15 -14.77 19.88
N LEU A 125 -5.13 -13.97 20.30
CA LEU A 125 -4.86 -12.67 20.90
C LEU A 125 -4.20 -12.87 22.27
N ALA A 126 -3.27 -12.00 22.62
CA ALA A 126 -2.68 -12.01 23.95
C ALA A 126 -3.75 -11.71 25.01
N SER A 127 -3.51 -12.15 26.26
CA SER A 127 -4.47 -11.99 27.35
C SER A 127 -4.88 -10.52 27.55
N GLY A 128 -6.17 -10.27 27.75
CA GLY A 128 -6.72 -8.93 27.97
C GLY A 128 -7.03 -8.13 26.69
N ARG A 129 -6.67 -8.61 25.50
CA ARG A 129 -6.96 -7.93 24.22
C ARG A 129 -8.46 -7.98 23.88
N GLU A 130 -9.16 -9.05 24.24
CA GLU A 130 -10.63 -9.13 24.12
C GLU A 130 -11.32 -8.02 24.94
N LEU A 131 -10.90 -7.83 26.19
CA LEU A 131 -11.44 -6.77 27.05
C LEU A 131 -11.09 -5.37 26.53
N LEU A 132 -9.89 -5.20 25.99
CA LEU A 132 -9.46 -3.95 25.33
C LEU A 132 -10.37 -3.63 24.15
N LEU A 133 -10.57 -4.59 23.24
CA LEU A 133 -11.44 -4.42 22.06
C LEU A 133 -12.89 -4.15 22.46
N LYS A 134 -13.39 -4.81 23.52
CA LYS A 134 -14.72 -4.55 24.07
C LYS A 134 -14.88 -3.13 24.61
N ARG A 135 -13.89 -2.62 25.36
CA ARG A 135 -13.90 -1.24 25.86
C ARG A 135 -13.79 -0.23 24.73
N LEU A 136 -12.95 -0.53 23.73
CA LEU A 136 -12.84 0.29 22.53
C LEU A 136 -14.18 0.38 21.79
N ALA A 137 -14.83 -0.75 21.56
CA ALA A 137 -16.14 -0.80 20.93
C ALA A 137 -17.18 0.03 21.70
N GLN A 138 -17.18 -0.03 23.04
CA GLN A 138 -18.05 0.79 23.88
C GLN A 138 -17.80 2.29 23.70
N SER A 139 -16.54 2.73 23.66
CA SER A 139 -16.20 4.14 23.44
C SER A 139 -16.61 4.60 22.02
N LEU A 140 -16.43 3.75 21.00
CA LEU A 140 -16.83 4.05 19.62
C LEU A 140 -18.35 4.04 19.42
N GLN A 141 -19.10 3.20 20.13
CA GLN A 141 -20.57 3.19 20.05
C GLN A 141 -21.21 4.47 20.61
N LYS A 142 -20.54 5.16 21.54
CA LYS A 142 -21.00 6.48 22.03
C LYS A 142 -21.01 7.51 20.88
N LEU A 143 -20.00 7.49 20.00
CA LEU A 143 -19.97 8.37 18.82
C LEU A 143 -21.13 8.12 17.86
N ASP A 144 -21.42 6.85 17.58
CA ASP A 144 -22.52 6.49 16.68
C ASP A 144 -23.86 6.98 17.24
N ALA A 145 -24.03 6.96 18.58
CA ALA A 145 -25.24 7.47 19.23
C ALA A 145 -25.38 9.01 19.13
N GLU A 146 -24.27 9.73 19.04
CA GLU A 146 -24.21 11.18 18.86
C GLU A 146 -24.33 11.60 17.37
N GLY A 147 -24.54 10.65 16.46
CA GLY A 147 -24.71 10.89 15.03
C GLY A 147 -23.41 11.11 14.26
N SER A 148 -22.25 10.93 14.91
CA SER A 148 -20.94 10.95 14.25
C SER A 148 -20.70 9.63 13.53
N TYR A 149 -19.91 9.68 12.45
CA TYR A 149 -19.46 8.49 11.73
C TYR A 149 -18.00 8.21 12.07
N TYR A 150 -17.62 6.94 12.10
CA TYR A 150 -16.23 6.51 12.29
C TYR A 150 -15.91 5.29 11.46
N GLU A 151 -14.63 5.14 11.12
CA GLU A 151 -14.05 3.93 10.55
C GLU A 151 -12.96 3.41 11.47
N PHE A 152 -12.98 2.10 11.70
CA PHE A 152 -11.97 1.37 12.46
C PHE A 152 -11.23 0.43 11.51
N GLU A 153 -9.91 0.59 11.41
CA GLU A 153 -9.05 -0.26 10.61
C GLU A 153 -8.03 -0.99 11.49
N PHE A 154 -7.85 -2.28 11.24
CA PHE A 154 -6.75 -3.07 11.79
C PHE A 154 -5.81 -3.53 10.67
N LEU A 155 -4.57 -3.06 10.68
CA LEU A 155 -3.60 -3.35 9.63
C LEU A 155 -2.43 -4.15 10.16
N TYR A 156 -2.13 -5.28 9.53
CA TYR A 156 -0.97 -6.10 9.87
C TYR A 156 0.25 -5.73 9.03
N GLY A 157 1.35 -5.38 9.69
CA GLY A 157 2.60 -5.01 9.05
C GLY A 157 3.31 -6.18 8.37
N THR A 158 3.67 -6.02 7.09
CA THR A 158 4.38 -7.01 6.29
C THR A 158 5.70 -6.48 5.77
N THR A 159 6.64 -7.37 5.45
CA THR A 159 7.86 -7.01 4.73
C THR A 159 7.54 -6.74 3.26
N ALA A 160 8.29 -5.86 2.60
CA ALA A 160 8.28 -5.87 1.13
C ALA A 160 8.75 -7.24 0.67
N ARG A 161 8.08 -7.76 -0.36
CA ARG A 161 8.46 -8.99 -1.05
C ARG A 161 9.97 -8.94 -1.38
N ASN A 162 10.73 -9.91 -0.85
CA ASN A 162 12.17 -10.19 -1.09
C ASN A 162 13.21 -9.70 -0.05
N THR A 163 13.10 -10.11 1.22
CA THR A 163 14.30 -10.29 2.05
C THR A 163 14.13 -11.48 2.99
N ASP A 164 15.12 -12.37 2.95
CA ASP A 164 15.16 -13.76 3.44
C ASP A 164 15.26 -13.89 4.98
N THR A 165 14.69 -12.95 5.72
CA THR A 165 14.82 -12.86 7.18
C THR A 165 13.43 -12.89 7.81
N GLN A 166 13.11 -14.07 8.37
CA GLN A 166 11.96 -14.37 9.22
C GLN A 166 10.60 -14.08 8.56
N VAL A 167 10.27 -14.89 7.57
CA VAL A 167 8.93 -14.91 6.95
C VAL A 167 7.96 -15.53 7.94
N VAL A 168 7.27 -14.71 8.73
CA VAL A 168 6.00 -15.12 9.35
C VAL A 168 5.12 -15.62 8.21
N SER A 169 4.63 -16.86 8.32
CA SER A 169 3.85 -17.45 7.23
C SER A 169 2.66 -16.56 6.90
N PHE A 170 2.44 -16.30 5.61
CA PHE A 170 1.31 -15.50 5.17
C PHE A 170 -0.02 -16.08 5.67
N ASP A 171 -0.12 -17.41 5.76
CA ASP A 171 -1.25 -18.12 6.34
C ASP A 171 -1.50 -17.75 7.81
N LEU A 172 -0.44 -17.62 8.62
CA LEU A 172 -0.58 -17.16 10.02
C LEU A 172 -1.10 -15.72 10.09
N ILE A 173 -0.60 -14.83 9.22
CA ILE A 173 -1.06 -13.45 9.14
C ILE A 173 -2.55 -13.39 8.80
N LEU A 174 -2.99 -14.15 7.80
CA LEU A 174 -4.40 -14.21 7.42
C LEU A 174 -5.29 -14.74 8.55
N LYS A 175 -4.86 -15.80 9.23
CA LYS A 175 -5.60 -16.35 10.39
C LYS A 175 -5.68 -15.34 11.54
N ARG A 176 -4.59 -14.61 11.80
CA ARG A 176 -4.57 -13.54 12.82
C ARG A 176 -5.55 -12.42 12.47
N LEU A 177 -5.57 -12.00 11.21
CA LEU A 177 -6.54 -11.00 10.73
C LEU A 177 -7.98 -11.49 10.89
N GLU A 178 -8.25 -12.75 10.59
CA GLU A 178 -9.58 -13.37 10.76
C GLU A 178 -10.01 -13.38 12.24
N VAL A 179 -9.14 -13.84 13.14
CA VAL A 179 -9.42 -13.86 14.58
C VAL A 179 -9.64 -12.44 15.11
N THR A 180 -8.79 -11.48 14.74
CA THR A 180 -8.99 -10.08 15.14
C THR A 180 -10.30 -9.52 14.60
N ALA A 181 -10.64 -9.79 13.33
CA ALA A 181 -11.89 -9.31 12.75
C ALA A 181 -13.10 -9.87 13.52
N ASN A 182 -13.12 -11.18 13.79
CA ASN A 182 -14.20 -11.82 14.53
C ASN A 182 -14.31 -11.28 15.96
N GLU A 183 -13.19 -11.04 16.62
CA GLU A 183 -13.18 -10.50 17.97
C GLU A 183 -13.69 -9.06 18.01
N VAL A 184 -13.31 -8.24 17.03
CA VAL A 184 -13.80 -6.86 16.91
C VAL A 184 -15.31 -6.82 16.64
N LEU A 185 -15.82 -7.69 15.78
CA LEU A 185 -17.26 -7.83 15.53
C LEU A 185 -18.00 -8.29 16.80
N THR A 186 -17.43 -9.25 17.53
CA THR A 186 -17.98 -9.76 18.79
C THR A 186 -17.97 -8.71 19.90
N ALA A 187 -16.95 -7.86 19.92
CA ALA A 187 -16.85 -6.70 20.81
C ALA A 187 -17.95 -5.65 20.55
N GLY A 188 -18.53 -5.64 19.34
CA GLY A 188 -19.68 -4.83 18.98
C GLY A 188 -19.38 -3.70 18.00
N ILE A 189 -18.22 -3.70 17.33
CA ILE A 189 -17.99 -2.78 16.21
C ILE A 189 -18.75 -3.33 14.99
N PRO A 190 -19.64 -2.53 14.36
CA PRO A 190 -20.41 -2.98 13.22
C PRO A 190 -19.52 -3.26 12.01
N LYS A 191 -19.90 -4.26 11.20
CA LYS A 191 -19.12 -4.70 10.04
C LYS A 191 -18.88 -3.58 9.03
N GLU A 192 -19.84 -2.67 8.90
CA GLU A 192 -19.79 -1.55 7.96
C GLU A 192 -18.73 -0.51 8.37
N ARG A 193 -18.23 -0.57 9.62
CA ARG A 193 -17.22 0.34 10.17
C ARG A 193 -15.87 -0.33 10.38
N LEU A 194 -15.75 -1.63 10.08
CA LEU A 194 -14.54 -2.42 10.27
C LEU A 194 -13.84 -2.67 8.93
N ALA A 195 -12.56 -2.34 8.86
CA ALA A 195 -11.65 -2.81 7.84
C ALA A 195 -10.49 -3.60 8.47
N VAL A 196 -10.08 -4.69 7.83
CA VAL A 196 -8.86 -5.42 8.19
C VAL A 196 -7.98 -5.56 6.97
N GLY A 197 -6.66 -5.40 7.12
CA GLY A 197 -5.77 -5.32 5.97
C GLY A 197 -4.30 -5.53 6.28
N LEU A 198 -3.48 -5.31 5.25
CA LEU A 198 -2.03 -5.44 5.31
C LEU A 198 -1.38 -4.07 5.10
N GLN A 199 -0.35 -3.78 5.88
CA GLN A 199 0.48 -2.60 5.73
C GLN A 199 1.87 -3.03 5.22
N PRO A 200 2.23 -2.75 3.96
CA PRO A 200 3.54 -3.06 3.43
C PRO A 200 4.65 -2.25 4.13
N ASN A 201 5.87 -2.81 4.15
CA ASN A 201 7.09 -2.18 4.67
C ASN A 201 7.04 -1.80 6.17
N ARG A 202 6.25 -2.51 6.96
CA ARG A 202 6.05 -2.21 8.39
C ARG A 202 6.05 -3.48 9.25
N ALA A 203 6.85 -4.47 8.87
CA ALA A 203 6.92 -5.76 9.55
C ALA A 203 7.21 -5.63 11.05
N GLY A 204 6.68 -6.58 11.83
CA GLY A 204 6.82 -6.60 13.30
C GLY A 204 5.87 -5.66 14.03
N SER A 205 5.01 -4.93 13.32
CA SER A 205 3.99 -4.07 13.92
C SER A 205 2.60 -4.34 13.37
N VAL A 206 1.59 -4.07 14.20
CA VAL A 206 0.20 -3.90 13.78
C VAL A 206 -0.24 -2.47 14.03
N PHE A 207 -1.24 -2.03 13.28
CA PHE A 207 -1.75 -0.68 13.38
C PHE A 207 -3.25 -0.73 13.66
N VAL A 208 -3.66 0.06 14.64
CA VAL A 208 -5.07 0.39 14.88
C VAL A 208 -5.28 1.80 14.39
N VAL A 209 -6.21 1.97 13.46
CA VAL A 209 -6.53 3.25 12.84
C VAL A 209 -7.98 3.57 13.11
N ILE A 210 -8.25 4.79 13.56
CA ILE A 210 -9.60 5.28 13.79
C ILE A 210 -9.73 6.62 13.08
N ARG A 211 -10.73 6.74 12.21
CA ARG A 211 -11.08 7.97 11.51
C ARG A 211 -12.47 8.38 11.96
N ILE A 212 -12.65 9.64 12.32
CA ILE A 212 -13.92 10.20 12.76
C ILE A 212 -14.37 11.24 11.73
N TYR A 213 -15.62 11.15 11.31
CA TYR A 213 -16.25 12.00 10.32
C TYR A 213 -17.51 12.62 10.91
N ASP A 214 -17.79 13.87 10.56
CA ASP A 214 -19.03 14.56 10.96
C ASP A 214 -20.27 13.95 10.31
N GLN A 215 -20.11 13.39 9.11
CA GLN A 215 -21.17 12.72 8.36
C GLN A 215 -20.62 11.46 7.70
N VAL A 216 -21.53 10.55 7.35
CA VAL A 216 -21.19 9.34 6.59
C VAL A 216 -20.43 9.76 5.32
N PRO A 217 -19.18 9.31 5.12
CA PRO A 217 -18.45 9.63 3.91
C PRO A 217 -19.26 9.16 2.69
N PRO A 218 -19.36 9.97 1.62
CA PRO A 218 -20.03 9.53 0.41
C PRO A 218 -19.34 8.27 -0.11
N ASN A 219 -20.12 7.23 -0.40
CA ASN A 219 -19.59 6.00 -1.00
C ASN A 219 -19.20 6.31 -2.46
N ILE A 220 -17.94 6.70 -2.68
CA ILE A 220 -17.42 6.97 -4.02
C ILE A 220 -17.21 5.63 -4.71
N THR A 221 -18.20 5.23 -5.48
CA THR A 221 -18.06 4.10 -6.40
C THR A 221 -17.54 4.63 -7.73
N PHE A 222 -16.74 3.86 -8.46
CA PHE A 222 -16.25 4.26 -9.79
C PHE A 222 -17.37 4.63 -10.78
N SER A 223 -18.61 4.20 -10.51
CA SER A 223 -19.82 4.59 -11.25
C SER A 223 -20.30 6.02 -11.02
N SER A 224 -19.88 6.72 -9.96
CA SER A 224 -20.31 8.09 -9.66
C SER A 224 -19.43 9.16 -10.31
N TYR A 225 -18.34 8.78 -10.99
CA TYR A 225 -17.49 9.72 -11.73
C TYR A 225 -18.02 9.88 -13.16
N ARG A 226 -18.87 10.90 -13.38
CA ARG A 226 -19.12 11.41 -14.74
C ARG A 226 -18.11 12.51 -15.03
N GLU A 227 -17.30 12.32 -16.07
CA GLU A 227 -16.54 13.41 -16.68
C GLU A 227 -17.50 14.53 -17.08
N GLU A 228 -17.44 15.67 -16.38
CA GLU A 228 -17.91 16.92 -16.95
C GLU A 228 -16.94 17.29 -18.08
N ARG A 229 -17.47 17.22 -19.32
CA ARG A 229 -16.78 17.67 -20.54
C ARG A 229 -16.98 19.15 -20.78
#